data_AF-D9PHW3-F1
#
_entry.id   AF-D9PHW3-F1
#
_cell.length_a   1.000
_cell.length_b   1.000
_cell.length_c   1.000
_cell.angle_alpha   90.00
_cell.angle_beta   90.00
_cell.angle_gamma   90.00
#
_symmetry.space_group_name_H-M   'P 1'
#
loop_
_entity.id
_entity.type
_entity.pdbx_description
1 polymer ?
#
loop_
_entity_poly.entity_id
_entity_poly.type
_entity_poly.pdbx_seq_one_letter_code
_entity_poly.pdbx_strand_id
1 'polypeptide(L)'
;MDKRLISVNFKGLWEAVISQFPLDINSIHGPRHWKQVEKNGLMLAQETGADETIIKLFSLFHDSRRENEHIDDGHGIRGAELAKSTKGIHFDLPDESFEMLIEACRNHTDGQPTSNITIATCWDADRLDLPRVGIKIDPDRMGTAPGKRLARAQQGLLKK
;
A
#
# COMPACT_ATOMS: atom_id res chain seq x y z
N MET A 1 12.08 -26.24 -11.49
CA MET A 1 11.75 -24.91 -10.93
C MET A 1 10.27 -24.94 -10.65
N ASP A 2 9.92 -24.97 -9.37
CA ASP A 2 8.53 -25.08 -8.91
C ASP A 2 7.80 -23.79 -9.28
N LYS A 3 6.87 -23.88 -10.25
CA LYS A 3 5.97 -22.78 -10.61
C LYS A 3 4.89 -22.72 -9.53
N ARG A 4 5.23 -22.22 -8.34
CA ARG A 4 4.21 -21.87 -7.34
C ARG A 4 3.26 -20.86 -8.00
N LEU A 5 2.00 -21.27 -8.16
CA LEU A 5 0.94 -20.45 -8.75
C LEU A 5 0.59 -19.34 -7.75
N ILE A 6 0.48 -18.11 -8.24
CA ILE A 6 -0.09 -17.00 -7.46
C ILE A 6 -1.53 -17.40 -7.11
N SER A 7 -1.82 -17.50 -5.83
CA SER A 7 -3.16 -17.78 -5.31
C SER A 7 -3.44 -16.81 -4.18
N VAL A 8 -4.55 -16.08 -4.26
CA VAL A 8 -4.94 -15.12 -3.24
C VAL A 8 -6.43 -15.22 -2.98
N ASN A 9 -6.82 -15.59 -1.77
CA ASN A 9 -8.20 -15.47 -1.29
C ASN A 9 -8.40 -14.08 -0.69
N PHE A 10 -8.59 -13.05 -1.54
CA PHE A 10 -8.73 -11.67 -1.07
C PHE A 10 -9.87 -11.49 -0.07
N LYS A 11 -11.03 -12.12 -0.29
CA LYS A 11 -12.16 -11.99 0.64
C LYS A 11 -11.80 -12.47 2.04
N GLY A 12 -11.30 -13.71 2.15
CA GLY A 12 -10.92 -14.27 3.44
C GLY A 12 -9.74 -13.55 4.07
N LEU A 13 -8.81 -13.05 3.25
CA LEU A 13 -7.68 -12.26 3.74
C LEU A 13 -8.12 -10.92 4.32
N TRP A 14 -9.02 -10.20 3.64
CA TRP A 14 -9.58 -8.95 4.15
C TRP A 14 -10.30 -9.16 5.48
N GLU A 15 -11.12 -10.21 5.61
CA GLU A 15 -11.80 -10.55 6.86
C GLU A 15 -10.79 -10.87 7.99
N ALA A 16 -9.76 -11.66 7.69
CA ALA A 16 -8.70 -12.02 8.64
C ALA A 16 -7.88 -10.81 9.09
N VAL A 17 -7.52 -9.89 8.18
CA VAL A 17 -6.73 -8.70 8.53
C VAL A 17 -7.58 -7.68 9.30
N ILE A 18 -8.83 -7.42 8.87
CA ILE A 18 -9.73 -6.50 9.57
C ILE A 18 -10.00 -6.96 11.01
N SER A 19 -10.23 -8.26 11.23
CA SER A 19 -10.50 -8.78 12.57
C SER A 19 -9.32 -8.61 13.55
N GLN A 20 -8.13 -8.36 13.04
CA GLN A 20 -6.91 -8.14 13.82
C GLN A 20 -6.48 -6.66 13.85
N PHE A 21 -7.23 -5.76 13.21
CA PHE A 21 -6.88 -4.35 13.16
C PHE A 21 -6.97 -3.74 14.57
N PRO A 22 -5.90 -3.15 15.12
CA PRO A 22 -5.91 -2.69 16.51
C PRO A 22 -6.81 -1.48 16.77
N LEU A 23 -7.10 -0.68 15.73
CA LEU A 23 -7.91 0.53 15.83
C LEU A 23 -9.37 0.28 15.43
N ASP A 24 -10.21 1.30 15.63
CA ASP A 24 -11.59 1.25 15.18
C ASP A 24 -11.67 1.06 13.66
N ILE A 25 -12.66 0.33 13.18
CA ILE A 25 -12.88 0.10 11.74
C ILE A 25 -13.09 1.41 10.95
N ASN A 26 -13.55 2.47 11.62
CA ASN A 26 -13.72 3.81 11.08
C ASN A 26 -12.52 4.71 11.30
N SER A 27 -11.40 4.17 11.81
CA SER A 27 -10.12 4.87 11.90
C SER A 27 -9.81 5.56 10.58
N ILE A 28 -9.22 6.75 10.67
CA ILE A 28 -8.74 7.44 9.47
C ILE A 28 -7.67 6.58 8.77
N HIS A 29 -6.91 5.73 9.47
CA HIS A 29 -5.94 4.80 8.87
C HIS A 29 -6.52 3.39 8.67
N GLY A 30 -7.84 3.21 8.77
CA GLY A 30 -8.51 1.91 8.67
C GLY A 30 -8.90 1.52 7.24
N PRO A 31 -9.77 0.50 7.08
CA PRO A 31 -10.12 -0.09 5.79
C PRO A 31 -10.59 0.85 4.68
N ARG A 32 -11.18 2.01 5.04
CA ARG A 32 -11.54 3.02 4.03
C ARG A 32 -10.30 3.58 3.33
N HIS A 33 -9.25 3.88 4.09
CA HIS A 33 -7.96 4.32 3.56
C HIS A 33 -7.32 3.21 2.72
N TRP A 34 -7.26 1.98 3.23
CA TRP A 34 -6.69 0.83 2.51
C TRP A 34 -7.34 0.61 1.13
N LYS A 35 -8.67 0.70 1.05
CA LYS A 35 -9.39 0.62 -0.24
C LYS A 35 -9.08 1.79 -1.17
N GLN A 36 -8.87 2.99 -0.62
CA GLN A 36 -8.52 4.16 -1.42
C GLN A 36 -7.09 4.04 -1.97
N VAL A 37 -6.15 3.51 -1.18
CA VAL A 37 -4.80 3.15 -1.65
C VAL A 37 -4.86 2.10 -2.74
N GLU A 38 -5.66 1.03 -2.58
CA GLU A 38 -5.86 0.01 -3.61
C GLU A 38 -6.35 0.64 -4.92
N LYS A 39 -7.39 1.47 -4.84
CA LYS A 39 -7.97 2.16 -6.01
C LYS A 39 -6.94 3.06 -6.70
N ASN A 40 -6.16 3.83 -5.95
CA ASN A 40 -5.12 4.68 -6.50
C ASN A 40 -4.05 3.85 -7.20
N GLY A 41 -3.59 2.76 -6.56
CA GLY A 41 -2.57 1.89 -7.10
C GLY A 41 -3.00 1.19 -8.38
N LEU A 42 -4.24 0.66 -8.42
CA LEU A 42 -4.78 0.03 -9.63
C LEU A 42 -4.94 1.01 -10.79
N MET A 43 -5.28 2.28 -10.51
CA MET A 43 -5.29 3.32 -11.54
C MET A 43 -3.88 3.56 -12.08
N LEU A 44 -2.89 3.70 -11.20
CA LEU A 44 -1.49 3.90 -11.60
C LEU A 44 -0.91 2.69 -12.34
N ALA A 45 -1.32 1.47 -11.97
CA ALA A 45 -0.88 0.22 -12.61
C ALA A 45 -1.20 0.18 -14.10
N GLN A 46 -2.31 0.79 -14.53
CA GLN A 46 -2.70 0.86 -15.94
C GLN A 46 -1.67 1.57 -16.82
N GLU A 47 -0.93 2.53 -16.25
CA GLU A 47 0.12 3.28 -16.95
C GLU A 47 1.53 2.79 -16.62
N THR A 48 1.75 2.25 -15.42
CA THR A 48 3.08 1.83 -14.95
C THR A 48 3.42 0.38 -15.28
N GLY A 49 2.42 -0.47 -15.51
CA GLY A 49 2.60 -1.93 -15.62
C GLY A 49 2.99 -2.60 -14.31
N ALA A 50 2.80 -1.92 -13.17
CA ALA A 50 3.06 -2.46 -11.85
C ALA A 50 2.19 -3.70 -11.54
N ASP A 51 2.72 -4.59 -10.71
CA ASP A 51 2.03 -5.82 -10.31
C ASP A 51 0.81 -5.50 -9.42
N GLU A 52 -0.39 -5.70 -9.99
CA GLU A 52 -1.65 -5.46 -9.29
C GLU A 52 -1.85 -6.33 -8.04
N THR A 53 -1.31 -7.54 -8.02
CA THR A 53 -1.41 -8.43 -6.85
C THR A 53 -0.63 -7.84 -5.69
N ILE A 54 0.58 -7.32 -5.94
CA ILE A 54 1.38 -6.65 -4.90
C ILE A 54 0.72 -5.37 -4.43
N ILE A 55 0.14 -4.57 -5.34
CA ILE A 55 -0.60 -3.35 -4.98
C ILE A 55 -1.74 -3.65 -4.01
N LYS A 56 -2.55 -4.67 -4.31
CA LYS A 56 -3.71 -5.06 -3.47
C LYS A 56 -3.28 -5.60 -2.10
N LEU A 57 -2.18 -6.35 -2.05
CA LEU A 57 -1.65 -6.86 -0.78
C LEU A 57 -1.03 -5.72 0.04
N PHE A 58 -0.24 -4.85 -0.60
CA PHE A 58 0.35 -3.67 0.04
C PHE A 58 -0.74 -2.77 0.65
N SER A 59 -1.78 -2.46 -0.14
CA SER A 59 -2.87 -1.59 0.31
C SER A 59 -3.58 -2.15 1.54
N LEU A 60 -3.70 -3.48 1.65
CA LEU A 60 -4.28 -4.13 2.82
C LEU A 60 -3.33 -4.13 4.03
N PHE A 61 -2.02 -4.33 3.84
CA PHE A 61 -1.10 -4.58 4.96
C PHE A 61 -0.39 -3.34 5.52
N HIS A 62 -0.05 -2.34 4.71
CA HIS A 62 0.89 -1.26 5.09
C HIS A 62 0.53 -0.54 6.40
N ASP A 63 -0.77 -0.30 6.64
CA ASP A 63 -1.31 0.36 7.83
C ASP A 63 -2.11 -0.58 8.76
N SER A 64 -2.23 -1.86 8.43
CA SER A 64 -3.06 -2.85 9.14
C SER A 64 -2.64 -3.14 10.58
N ARG A 65 -1.44 -2.72 10.97
CA ARG A 65 -0.87 -2.91 12.30
C ARG A 65 -0.49 -1.59 12.96
N ARG A 66 -1.20 -0.53 12.60
CA ARG A 66 -1.15 0.72 13.37
C ARG A 66 -1.66 0.51 14.79
N GLU A 67 -1.02 1.18 15.73
CA GLU A 67 -1.35 1.15 17.15
C GLU A 67 -1.94 2.48 17.63
N ASN A 68 -1.85 3.54 16.82
CA ASN A 68 -2.46 4.83 17.10
C ASN A 68 -2.76 5.64 15.81
N GLU A 69 -3.48 6.76 15.95
CA GLU A 69 -3.91 7.65 14.86
C GLU A 69 -2.85 8.69 14.44
N HIS A 70 -1.73 8.76 15.15
CA HIS A 70 -0.70 9.79 15.03
C HIS A 70 0.59 9.22 14.40
N ILE A 71 1.74 9.63 14.94
CA ILE A 71 3.05 9.07 14.63
C ILE A 71 3.10 7.66 15.21
N ASP A 72 3.39 6.70 14.35
CA ASP A 72 3.40 5.30 14.72
C ASP A 72 4.59 4.59 14.07
N ASP A 73 5.79 4.86 14.59
CA ASP A 73 7.02 4.35 14.00
C ASP A 73 7.01 2.82 13.92
N GLY A 74 7.40 2.30 12.75
CA GLY A 74 7.44 0.86 12.51
C GLY A 74 6.10 0.19 12.18
N HIS A 75 5.00 0.93 11.99
CA HIS A 75 3.72 0.34 11.55
C HIS A 75 3.86 -0.45 10.24
N GLY A 76 4.62 0.06 9.27
CA GLY A 76 4.95 -0.66 8.04
C GLY A 76 5.70 -1.98 8.27
N ILE A 77 6.60 -2.02 9.26
CA ILE A 77 7.30 -3.25 9.66
C ILE A 77 6.30 -4.24 10.25
N ARG A 78 5.44 -3.80 11.18
CA ARG A 78 4.42 -4.68 11.77
C ARG A 78 3.44 -5.20 10.70
N GLY A 79 3.05 -4.37 9.74
CA GLY A 79 2.24 -4.76 8.59
C GLY A 79 2.92 -5.83 7.73
N ALA A 80 4.21 -5.68 7.46
CA ALA A 80 5.01 -6.68 6.74
C ALA A 80 5.13 -8.01 7.52
N GLU A 81 5.28 -7.97 8.85
CA GLU A 81 5.28 -9.18 9.67
C GLU A 81 3.91 -9.89 9.66
N LEU A 82 2.80 -9.14 9.63
CA LEU A 82 1.47 -9.72 9.42
C LEU A 82 1.34 -10.39 8.04
N ALA A 83 1.90 -9.78 6.98
CA ALA A 83 1.93 -10.39 5.65
C ALA A 83 2.71 -11.73 5.65
N LYS A 84 3.82 -11.82 6.40
CA LYS A 84 4.55 -13.08 6.58
C LYS A 84 3.76 -14.15 7.30
N SER A 85 3.08 -13.80 8.39
CA SER A 85 2.31 -14.78 9.15
C SER A 85 1.07 -15.29 8.41
N THR A 86 0.63 -14.59 7.35
CA THR A 86 -0.56 -14.95 6.56
C THR A 86 -0.22 -15.62 5.21
N LYS A 87 1.05 -15.59 4.79
CA LYS A 87 1.56 -16.33 3.62
C LYS A 87 1.40 -17.84 3.83
N GLY A 88 0.95 -18.55 2.79
CA GLY A 88 0.65 -19.98 2.83
C GLY A 88 -0.70 -20.34 3.47
N ILE A 89 -1.39 -19.38 4.10
CA ILE A 89 -2.72 -19.56 4.70
C ILE A 89 -3.79 -18.95 3.79
N HIS A 90 -3.66 -17.66 3.49
CA HIS A 90 -4.64 -16.90 2.70
C HIS A 90 -4.14 -16.55 1.30
N PHE A 91 -2.83 -16.51 1.11
CA PHE A 91 -2.22 -16.24 -0.18
C PHE A 91 -0.86 -16.91 -0.29
N ASP A 92 -0.41 -17.18 -1.51
CA ASP A 92 0.97 -17.57 -1.78
C ASP A 92 1.54 -16.75 -2.95
N LEU A 93 2.81 -16.39 -2.80
CA LEU A 93 3.59 -15.61 -3.76
C LEU A 93 4.95 -16.28 -3.99
N PRO A 94 5.49 -16.18 -5.22
CA PRO A 94 6.91 -16.41 -5.46
C PRO A 94 7.76 -15.53 -4.55
N ASP A 95 8.95 -16.03 -4.19
CA ASP A 95 9.78 -15.39 -3.17
C ASP A 95 10.20 -13.96 -3.59
N GLU A 96 10.47 -13.69 -4.87
CA GLU A 96 10.76 -12.33 -5.37
C GLU A 96 9.58 -11.36 -5.21
N SER A 97 8.37 -11.80 -5.56
CA SER A 97 7.13 -11.02 -5.39
C SER A 97 6.83 -10.79 -3.91
N PHE A 98 7.10 -11.78 -3.07
CA PHE A 98 6.91 -11.67 -1.63
C PHE A 98 7.87 -10.66 -1.01
N GLU A 99 9.15 -10.69 -1.38
CA GLU A 99 10.14 -9.73 -0.91
C GLU A 99 9.79 -8.29 -1.32
N MET A 100 9.23 -8.14 -2.52
CA MET A 100 8.71 -6.85 -3.00
C MET A 100 7.58 -6.30 -2.13
N LEU A 101 6.63 -7.15 -1.71
CA LEU A 101 5.56 -6.78 -0.79
C LEU A 101 6.12 -6.34 0.58
N ILE A 102 7.07 -7.11 1.11
CA ILE A 102 7.70 -6.82 2.41
C ILE A 102 8.44 -5.47 2.37
N GLU A 103 9.19 -5.23 1.30
CA GLU A 103 9.88 -3.96 1.08
C GLU A 103 8.90 -2.78 0.94
N ALA A 104 7.84 -2.96 0.13
CA ALA A 104 6.82 -1.93 -0.05
C ALA A 104 6.20 -1.53 1.29
N CYS A 105 5.78 -2.49 2.11
CA CYS A 105 5.17 -2.22 3.42
C CYS A 105 6.15 -1.56 4.39
N ARG A 106 7.37 -2.09 4.54
CA ARG A 106 8.33 -1.62 5.55
C ARG A 106 8.73 -0.16 5.36
N ASN A 107 8.85 0.27 4.12
CA ASN A 107 9.48 1.54 3.78
C ASN A 107 8.52 2.56 3.15
N HIS A 108 7.19 2.39 3.25
CA HIS A 108 6.27 3.31 2.59
C HIS A 108 6.28 4.75 3.15
N THR A 109 6.56 4.91 4.44
CA THR A 109 6.65 6.24 5.08
C THR A 109 7.93 6.99 4.69
N ASP A 110 9.10 6.36 4.88
CA ASP A 110 10.42 7.01 4.79
C ASP A 110 11.31 6.50 3.63
N GLY A 111 10.76 5.64 2.78
CA GLY A 111 11.48 4.99 1.70
C GLY A 111 12.13 5.98 0.75
N GLN A 112 13.41 5.73 0.46
CA GLN A 112 14.14 6.44 -0.58
C GLN A 112 13.58 6.07 -1.96
N PRO A 113 13.72 6.94 -2.98
CA PRO A 113 13.32 6.62 -4.34
C PRO A 113 13.84 5.24 -4.78
N THR A 114 12.96 4.43 -5.34
CA THR A 114 13.27 3.07 -5.80
C THR A 114 13.13 2.96 -7.31
N SER A 115 13.95 2.12 -7.93
CA SER A 115 13.84 1.77 -9.35
C SER A 115 12.81 0.67 -9.61
N ASN A 116 12.30 0.01 -8.56
CA ASN A 116 11.26 -1.00 -8.70
C ASN A 116 9.91 -0.31 -8.91
N ILE A 117 9.36 -0.44 -10.12
CA ILE A 117 8.14 0.27 -10.52
C ILE A 117 6.92 -0.10 -9.66
N THR A 118 6.80 -1.36 -9.22
CA THR A 118 5.68 -1.80 -8.39
C THR A 118 5.76 -1.19 -7.00
N ILE A 119 6.94 -1.17 -6.37
CA ILE A 119 7.13 -0.54 -5.06
C ILE A 119 6.87 0.98 -5.15
N ALA A 120 7.42 1.63 -6.18
CA ALA A 120 7.17 3.05 -6.43
C ALA A 120 5.65 3.34 -6.61
N THR A 121 4.94 2.51 -7.36
CA THR A 121 3.49 2.63 -7.54
C THR A 121 2.72 2.43 -6.23
N CYS A 122 3.12 1.48 -5.38
CA CYS A 122 2.51 1.28 -4.06
C CYS A 122 2.64 2.54 -3.19
N TRP A 123 3.84 3.12 -3.11
CA TRP A 123 4.07 4.32 -2.32
C TRP A 123 3.36 5.56 -2.89
N ASP A 124 3.32 5.70 -4.21
CA ASP A 124 2.56 6.78 -4.85
C ASP A 124 1.06 6.64 -4.55
N ALA A 125 0.53 5.41 -4.55
CA ALA A 125 -0.88 5.14 -4.27
C ALA A 125 -1.28 5.58 -2.85
N ASP A 126 -0.42 5.33 -1.87
CA ASP A 126 -0.60 5.79 -0.49
C ASP A 126 -0.47 7.30 -0.37
N ARG A 127 0.61 7.87 -0.92
CA ARG A 127 0.86 9.32 -0.89
C ARG A 127 -0.25 10.14 -1.55
N LEU A 128 -0.92 9.60 -2.56
CA LEU A 128 -2.06 10.25 -3.22
C LEU A 128 -3.29 10.38 -2.30
N ASP A 129 -3.35 9.66 -1.17
CA ASP A 129 -4.43 9.74 -0.19
C ASP A 129 -4.06 10.58 1.06
N LEU A 130 -2.88 11.20 1.10
CA LEU A 130 -2.45 12.09 2.19
C LEU A 130 -3.40 13.28 2.51
N PRO A 131 -4.12 13.90 1.54
CA PRO A 131 -5.05 14.99 1.85
C PRO A 131 -6.16 14.62 2.83
N ARG A 132 -6.50 13.33 2.93
CA ARG A 132 -7.41 12.75 3.92
C ARG A 132 -7.08 13.17 5.35
N VAL A 133 -5.79 13.31 5.66
CA VAL A 133 -5.27 13.70 6.99
C VAL A 133 -4.69 15.11 7.00
N GLY A 134 -5.09 15.95 6.03
CA GLY A 134 -4.66 17.35 5.95
C GLY A 134 -3.23 17.54 5.46
N ILE A 135 -2.55 16.48 4.99
CA ILE A 135 -1.20 16.58 4.44
C ILE A 135 -1.29 16.90 2.96
N LYS A 136 -0.64 18.00 2.55
CA LYS A 136 -0.53 18.37 1.14
C LYS A 136 0.39 17.40 0.41
N ILE A 137 -0.10 16.83 -0.67
CA ILE A 137 0.70 15.97 -1.56
C ILE A 137 1.87 16.76 -2.13
N ASP A 138 3.05 16.17 -2.17
CA ASP A 138 4.25 16.71 -2.82
C ASP A 138 4.59 15.91 -4.09
N PRO A 139 4.43 16.49 -5.30
CA PRO A 139 4.78 15.81 -6.55
C PRO A 139 6.24 15.40 -6.66
N ASP A 140 7.16 16.02 -5.92
CA ASP A 140 8.58 15.65 -5.96
C ASP A 140 8.90 14.45 -5.04
N ARG A 141 7.93 14.02 -4.24
CA ARG A 141 7.96 12.74 -3.48
C ARG A 141 7.30 11.57 -4.20
N MET A 142 6.79 11.79 -5.42
CA MET A 142 6.22 10.72 -6.24
C MET A 142 7.33 9.99 -7.01
N GLY A 143 7.31 8.66 -6.97
CA GLY A 143 8.28 7.79 -7.62
C GLY A 143 7.95 7.50 -9.09
N THR A 144 6.70 7.70 -9.52
CA THR A 144 6.26 7.39 -10.89
C THR A 144 5.83 8.64 -11.65
N ALA A 145 5.99 8.61 -12.98
CA ALA A 145 5.49 9.68 -13.87
C ALA A 145 3.96 9.91 -13.74
N PRO A 146 3.09 8.88 -13.75
CA PRO A 146 1.66 9.07 -13.52
C PRO A 146 1.34 9.56 -12.09
N GLY A 147 2.01 9.06 -11.05
CA GLY A 147 1.85 9.56 -9.68
C GLY A 147 2.18 11.05 -9.56
N LYS A 148 3.31 11.48 -10.15
CA LYS A 148 3.70 12.89 -10.21
C LYS A 148 2.69 13.77 -10.95
N ARG A 149 2.12 13.27 -12.05
CA ARG A 149 1.05 13.95 -12.79
C ARG A 149 -0.21 14.13 -11.95
N LEU A 150 -0.68 13.07 -11.29
CA LEU A 150 -1.88 13.11 -10.45
C LEU A 150 -1.69 14.01 -9.22
N ALA A 151 -0.52 13.96 -8.58
CA ALA A 151 -0.15 14.84 -7.48
C ALA A 151 -0.29 16.32 -7.88
N ARG A 152 0.25 16.69 -9.05
CA ARG A 152 0.15 18.06 -9.59
C ARG A 152 -1.31 18.45 -9.88
N ALA A 153 -2.09 17.54 -10.45
CA ALA A 153 -3.51 17.79 -10.73
C ALA A 153 -4.32 18.05 -9.46
N GLN A 154 -4.13 17.23 -8.41
CA GLN A 154 -4.81 17.43 -7.12
C GLN A 154 -4.41 18.76 -6.46
N GLN A 155 -3.13 19.14 -6.50
CA GLN A 155 -2.68 20.45 -6.01
C GLN A 155 -3.34 21.62 -6.77
N GLY A 156 -3.62 21.46 -8.07
CA GLY A 156 -4.28 22.47 -8.88
C GLY A 156 -5.77 22.66 -8.55
N LEU A 157 -6.44 21.59 -8.09
CA LEU A 157 -7.84 21.62 -7.67
C LEU A 157 -8.04 22.30 -6.31
N LEU A 158 -7.06 22.19 -5.41
CA LEU A 158 -7.09 22.78 -4.06
C LEU A 158 -6.74 24.28 -4.03
N LYS A 159 -6.35 24.87 -5.18
CA LYS A 159 -6.00 26.29 -5.32
C LYS A 159 -7.15 27.15 -5.89
N LYS A 160 -8.33 26.57 -6.10
CA LYS A 160 -9.55 27.26 -6.52
C LYS A 160 -10.54 27.28 -5.37
#